data_AF-A0A9E1S775-F1
#
_entry.id   AF-A0A9E1S775-F1
#
_cell.length_a   1.000
_cell.length_b   1.000
_cell.length_c   1.000
_cell.angle_alpha   90.00
_cell.angle_beta   90.00
_cell.angle_gamma   90.00
#
_symmetry.space_group_name_H-M   'P 1'
#
loop_
_entity.id
_entity.type
_entity.pdbx_description
1 polymer ?
#
loop_
_entity_poly.entity_id
_entity_poly.type
_entity_poly.pdbx_seq_one_letter_code
_entity_poly.pdbx_strand_id
1 'polypeptide(L)'
;MSFIDMPKTWVSLTGAEMKENFQGRIFLGPNTEPQSQYHFSWRGRADERFDCVRVMRDKQFAYHKNYAPFAPNGQYLAYMHNMKATGAWERHHLAGKTNAVTGRFFKPRPSEEFYDNFKDFHNIDNQIDDPLHQTKIKELKKELRRQQLKYFDSGLMPEEMRNRIIKEKNTTVYAFVRDPKLYPLAQYLDYADLALTRKKKNLKSFAKGLMDEDPVKRYWSVIGLLLLEKHAKPAISELKKVLGDRDEIPAFASWAIYKAGEKTFAEKWMLEAITQNPGNKTLANIFDWMGTASHSLLAKIPGDKLPQKGLLKDVVKRSGVQN
;
A
#
# COMPACT_ATOMS: atom_id res chain seq x y z
N MET A 1 -13.54 -19.70 -9.54
CA MET A 1 -12.88 -20.37 -8.41
C MET A 1 -11.89 -19.41 -7.78
N SER A 2 -11.72 -19.49 -6.46
CA SER A 2 -10.70 -18.82 -5.67
C SER A 2 -10.06 -19.84 -4.71
N PHE A 3 -8.84 -19.61 -4.25
CA PHE A 3 -8.19 -20.51 -3.27
C PHE A 3 -9.01 -20.64 -1.98
N ILE A 4 -9.77 -19.61 -1.60
CA ILE A 4 -10.65 -19.67 -0.41
C ILE A 4 -11.84 -20.63 -0.60
N ASP A 5 -12.14 -21.07 -1.82
CA ASP A 5 -13.20 -22.06 -2.10
C ASP A 5 -12.75 -23.48 -1.74
N MET A 6 -11.42 -23.71 -1.67
CA MET A 6 -10.84 -25.03 -1.45
C MET A 6 -11.25 -25.65 -0.11
N PRO A 7 -11.08 -25.00 1.06
CA PRO A 7 -11.42 -25.61 2.35
C PRO A 7 -12.89 -26.05 2.42
N LYS A 8 -13.82 -25.21 1.96
CA LYS A 8 -15.25 -25.51 1.94
C LYS A 8 -15.57 -26.69 1.02
N THR A 9 -14.91 -26.76 -0.14
CA THR A 9 -15.05 -27.88 -1.08
C THR A 9 -14.55 -29.19 -0.48
N TRP A 10 -13.40 -29.19 0.19
CA TRP A 10 -12.84 -30.41 0.79
C TRP A 10 -13.71 -30.96 1.92
N VAL A 11 -14.19 -30.10 2.82
CA VAL A 11 -15.11 -30.50 3.90
C VAL A 11 -16.39 -31.10 3.33
N SER A 12 -16.93 -30.50 2.26
CA SER A 12 -18.12 -31.05 1.59
C SER A 12 -17.86 -32.41 0.94
N LEU A 13 -16.69 -32.65 0.37
CA LEU A 13 -16.37 -33.91 -0.32
C LEU A 13 -16.12 -35.05 0.66
N THR A 14 -15.61 -34.77 1.86
CA THR A 14 -15.39 -35.78 2.90
C THR A 14 -16.63 -36.11 3.72
N GLY A 15 -17.73 -35.35 3.54
CA GLY A 15 -18.95 -35.49 4.35
C GLY A 15 -18.80 -34.98 5.79
N ALA A 16 -17.74 -34.22 6.08
CA ALA A 16 -17.52 -33.64 7.40
C ALA A 16 -18.47 -32.46 7.66
N GLU A 17 -18.68 -32.15 8.95
CA GLU A 17 -19.55 -31.04 9.37
C GLU A 17 -18.98 -29.68 8.93
N MET A 18 -19.78 -28.87 8.21
CA MET A 18 -19.41 -27.54 7.79
C MET A 18 -19.54 -26.52 8.93
N LYS A 19 -18.44 -25.86 9.29
CA LYS A 19 -18.47 -24.74 10.24
C LYS A 19 -18.75 -23.41 9.53
N GLU A 20 -19.43 -22.48 10.21
CA GLU A 20 -19.87 -21.19 9.64
C GLU A 20 -18.72 -20.22 9.31
N ASN A 21 -17.50 -20.49 9.77
CA ASN A 21 -16.34 -19.62 9.60
C ASN A 21 -15.59 -19.81 8.27
N PHE A 22 -15.94 -20.82 7.46
CA PHE A 22 -15.34 -20.99 6.13
C PHE A 22 -15.86 -19.93 5.15
N GLN A 23 -14.91 -19.21 4.54
CA GLN A 23 -15.19 -18.37 3.39
C GLN A 23 -15.22 -19.23 2.10
N GLY A 24 -15.69 -18.65 0.99
CA GLY A 24 -15.70 -19.31 -0.31
C GLY A 24 -16.95 -20.14 -0.59
N ARG A 25 -16.85 -20.98 -1.62
CA ARG A 25 -17.94 -21.80 -2.18
C ARG A 25 -17.49 -23.23 -2.46
N ILE A 26 -18.43 -24.17 -2.44
CA ILE A 26 -18.22 -25.54 -2.93
C ILE A 26 -18.23 -25.49 -4.46
N PHE A 27 -17.13 -25.85 -5.11
CA PHE A 27 -17.03 -25.81 -6.58
C PHE A 27 -16.96 -27.19 -7.24
N LEU A 28 -16.92 -28.25 -6.44
CA LEU A 28 -16.79 -29.63 -6.91
C LEU A 28 -17.61 -30.57 -6.02
N GLY A 29 -18.24 -31.57 -6.63
CA GLY A 29 -19.05 -32.58 -5.94
C GLY A 29 -20.56 -32.31 -5.97
N PRO A 30 -21.35 -33.17 -5.32
CA PRO A 30 -22.82 -33.13 -5.40
C PRO A 30 -23.44 -31.85 -4.78
N ASN A 31 -22.74 -31.18 -3.87
CA ASN A 31 -23.21 -29.97 -3.19
C ASN A 31 -22.62 -28.68 -3.80
N THR A 32 -22.27 -28.71 -5.09
CA THR A 32 -21.67 -27.55 -5.78
C THR A 32 -22.59 -26.32 -5.71
N GLU A 33 -22.04 -25.20 -5.28
CA GLU A 33 -22.71 -23.90 -5.19
C GLU A 33 -22.56 -23.11 -6.51
N PRO A 34 -23.48 -22.17 -6.81
CA PRO A 34 -23.38 -21.33 -7.99
C PRO A 34 -22.05 -20.57 -8.08
N GLN A 35 -21.49 -20.50 -9.29
CA GLN A 35 -20.26 -19.76 -9.56
C GLN A 35 -20.39 -18.30 -9.10
N SER A 36 -19.36 -17.78 -8.42
CA SER A 36 -19.28 -16.36 -8.09
C SER A 36 -19.19 -15.51 -9.36
N GLN A 37 -19.98 -14.43 -9.41
CA GLN A 37 -19.89 -13.42 -10.48
C GLN A 37 -18.56 -12.67 -10.45
N TYR A 38 -17.96 -12.55 -9.26
CA TYR A 38 -16.74 -11.78 -9.04
C TYR A 38 -15.67 -12.57 -8.29
N HIS A 39 -14.42 -12.17 -8.50
CA HIS A 39 -13.25 -12.63 -7.77
C HIS A 39 -12.61 -11.46 -7.04
N PHE A 40 -12.53 -11.55 -5.72
CA PHE A 40 -11.85 -10.58 -4.87
C PHE A 40 -10.44 -11.06 -4.54
N SER A 41 -9.43 -10.26 -4.84
CA SER A 41 -8.04 -10.51 -4.46
C SER A 41 -7.47 -9.32 -3.70
N TRP A 42 -6.46 -9.57 -2.87
CA TRP A 42 -5.80 -8.52 -2.11
C TRP A 42 -4.33 -8.85 -1.83
N ARG A 43 -3.55 -7.80 -1.57
CA ARG A 43 -2.17 -7.86 -1.07
C ARG A 43 -2.00 -6.79 0.00
N GLY A 44 -1.32 -7.10 1.11
CA GLY A 44 -1.13 -6.17 2.25
C GLY A 44 0.32 -5.88 2.65
N ARG A 45 1.29 -6.71 2.22
CA ARG A 45 2.74 -6.43 2.19
C ARG A 45 3.43 -7.51 1.36
N ALA A 46 4.71 -7.37 1.11
CA ALA A 46 5.58 -8.51 0.79
C ALA A 46 6.85 -8.41 1.62
N ASP A 47 7.08 -9.39 2.48
CA ASP A 47 8.16 -9.37 3.49
C ASP A 47 8.20 -8.02 4.24
N GLU A 48 9.33 -7.30 4.20
CA GLU A 48 9.53 -5.99 4.81
C GLU A 48 8.99 -4.79 4.01
N ARG A 49 8.40 -5.04 2.83
CA ARG A 49 7.95 -4.00 1.89
C ARG A 49 6.47 -3.68 2.05
N PHE A 50 6.21 -2.41 2.33
CA PHE A 50 4.87 -1.86 2.43
C PHE A 50 4.14 -1.96 1.08
N ASP A 51 2.95 -2.56 1.07
CA ASP A 51 2.07 -2.56 -0.10
C ASP A 51 0.61 -2.65 0.33
N CYS A 52 -0.33 -2.16 -0.46
CA CYS A 52 -1.74 -2.40 -0.17
C CYS A 52 -2.53 -2.30 -1.48
N VAL A 53 -2.99 -3.43 -1.97
CA VAL A 53 -3.71 -3.54 -3.25
C VAL A 53 -4.96 -4.36 -3.07
N ARG A 54 -6.03 -3.94 -3.72
CA ARG A 54 -7.25 -4.71 -3.84
C ARG A 54 -7.62 -4.85 -5.31
N VAL A 55 -8.12 -6.02 -5.68
CA VAL A 55 -8.55 -6.31 -7.05
C VAL A 55 -9.96 -6.87 -7.00
N MET A 56 -10.81 -6.31 -7.84
CA MET A 56 -12.13 -6.86 -8.13
C MET A 56 -12.18 -7.22 -9.61
N ARG A 57 -12.45 -8.48 -9.90
CA ARG A 57 -12.46 -9.01 -11.26
C ARG A 57 -13.78 -9.74 -11.54
N ASP A 58 -14.31 -9.60 -12.74
CA ASP A 58 -15.36 -10.48 -13.27
C ASP A 58 -14.78 -11.51 -14.26
N LYS A 59 -15.58 -12.03 -15.18
CA LYS A 59 -15.07 -12.99 -16.17
C LYS A 59 -14.02 -12.36 -17.10
N GLN A 60 -14.18 -11.09 -17.46
CA GLN A 60 -13.41 -10.39 -18.50
C GLN A 60 -12.55 -9.26 -17.93
N PHE A 61 -13.08 -8.44 -17.04
CA PHE A 61 -12.45 -7.20 -16.59
C PHE A 61 -11.86 -7.33 -15.19
N ALA A 62 -10.76 -6.62 -14.95
CA ALA A 62 -10.16 -6.45 -13.63
C ALA A 62 -10.01 -4.98 -13.28
N TYR A 63 -10.56 -4.59 -12.13
CA TYR A 63 -10.34 -3.29 -11.51
C TYR A 63 -9.37 -3.45 -10.33
N HIS A 64 -8.28 -2.67 -10.35
CA HIS A 64 -7.27 -2.64 -9.31
C HIS A 64 -7.34 -1.30 -8.58
N LYS A 65 -7.18 -1.36 -7.26
CA LYS A 65 -7.05 -0.20 -6.39
C LYS A 65 -5.76 -0.29 -5.59
N ASN A 66 -4.88 0.68 -5.81
CA ASN A 66 -3.58 0.79 -5.16
C ASN A 66 -3.67 1.82 -4.03
N TYR A 67 -3.66 1.33 -2.79
CA TYR A 67 -3.67 2.15 -1.58
C TYR A 67 -2.28 2.66 -1.19
N ALA A 68 -1.23 2.13 -1.82
CA ALA A 68 0.17 2.55 -1.68
C ALA A 68 0.76 3.08 -3.01
N PRO A 69 0.10 4.00 -3.75
CA PRO A 69 0.50 4.32 -5.12
C PRO A 69 1.73 5.25 -5.19
N PHE A 70 2.34 5.54 -4.05
CA PHE A 70 3.62 6.21 -3.88
C PHE A 70 4.81 5.23 -3.91
N ALA A 71 4.58 3.95 -3.63
CA ALA A 71 5.61 2.91 -3.68
C ALA A 71 5.73 2.32 -5.11
N PRO A 72 6.95 1.96 -5.55
CA PRO A 72 7.14 1.21 -6.79
C PRO A 72 6.33 -0.09 -6.82
N ASN A 73 5.88 -0.50 -8.01
CA ASN A 73 5.13 -1.77 -8.18
C ASN A 73 5.95 -2.98 -7.71
N GLY A 74 7.18 -3.03 -8.20
CA GLY A 74 8.23 -3.96 -7.86
C GLY A 74 9.21 -3.31 -6.90
N GLN A 75 9.15 -3.73 -5.65
CA GLN A 75 10.10 -3.32 -4.62
C GLN A 75 11.21 -4.36 -4.49
N TYR A 76 12.41 -3.93 -4.09
CA TYR A 76 13.50 -4.87 -3.88
C TYR A 76 13.18 -5.78 -2.68
N LEU A 77 13.02 -7.08 -2.95
CA LEU A 77 12.90 -8.13 -1.94
C LEU A 77 14.16 -9.00 -1.99
N ALA A 78 14.84 -9.18 -0.87
CA ALA A 78 16.11 -9.91 -0.82
C ALA A 78 15.96 -11.34 -1.39
N TYR A 79 14.88 -12.05 -1.02
CA TYR A 79 14.62 -13.40 -1.52
C TYR A 79 14.35 -13.43 -3.02
N MET A 80 13.53 -12.50 -3.55
CA MET A 80 13.25 -12.41 -4.99
C MET A 80 14.50 -12.12 -5.81
N HIS A 81 15.46 -11.38 -5.25
CA HIS A 81 16.72 -11.02 -5.92
C HIS A 81 17.75 -12.15 -5.91
N ASN A 82 17.49 -13.28 -5.24
CA ASN A 82 18.24 -14.51 -5.47
C ASN A 82 18.00 -15.07 -6.88
N MET A 83 16.85 -14.74 -7.50
CA MET A 83 16.59 -15.09 -8.90
C MET A 83 17.45 -14.20 -9.81
N LYS A 84 18.37 -14.81 -10.57
CA LYS A 84 19.28 -14.11 -11.49
C LYS A 84 18.55 -13.17 -12.47
N ALA A 85 17.36 -13.56 -12.93
CA ALA A 85 16.53 -12.78 -13.84
C ALA A 85 16.09 -11.44 -13.23
N THR A 86 15.69 -11.42 -11.95
CA THR A 86 15.26 -10.19 -11.26
C THR A 86 16.39 -9.17 -11.21
N GLY A 87 17.58 -9.58 -10.77
CA GLY A 87 18.74 -8.69 -10.70
C GLY A 87 19.23 -8.23 -12.08
N ALA A 88 19.11 -9.06 -13.12
CA ALA A 88 19.41 -8.65 -14.49
C ALA A 88 18.43 -7.60 -15.00
N TRP A 89 17.14 -7.76 -14.71
CA TRP A 89 16.09 -6.81 -15.09
C TRP A 89 16.26 -5.46 -14.40
N GLU A 90 16.56 -5.45 -13.10
CA GLU A 90 16.84 -4.22 -12.34
C GLU A 90 18.06 -3.47 -12.90
N ARG A 91 19.19 -4.16 -13.17
CA ARG A 91 20.36 -3.53 -13.80
C ARG A 91 20.04 -2.98 -15.19
N HIS A 92 19.23 -3.68 -15.98
CA HIS A 92 18.80 -3.20 -17.29
C HIS A 92 17.93 -1.94 -17.19
N HIS A 93 17.07 -1.86 -16.16
CA HIS A 93 16.27 -0.67 -15.86
C HIS A 93 17.14 0.51 -15.43
N LEU A 94 18.06 0.30 -14.48
CA LEU A 94 18.96 1.34 -13.97
C LEU A 94 19.90 1.87 -15.06
N ALA A 95 20.27 1.04 -16.05
CA ALA A 95 21.02 1.46 -17.23
C ALA A 95 20.17 2.23 -18.27
N GLY A 96 18.89 2.52 -17.99
CA GLY A 96 18.00 3.25 -18.89
C GLY A 96 17.54 2.45 -20.10
N LYS A 97 17.69 1.11 -20.10
CA LYS A 97 17.45 0.26 -21.28
C LYS A 97 16.04 -0.31 -21.37
N THR A 98 15.23 -0.19 -20.32
CA THR A 98 13.81 -0.60 -20.35
C THR A 98 12.92 0.44 -21.02
N ASN A 99 11.87 0.00 -21.71
CA ASN A 99 10.82 0.88 -22.24
C ASN A 99 9.73 1.18 -21.18
N ALA A 100 8.67 1.88 -21.59
CA ALA A 100 7.56 2.26 -20.71
C ALA A 100 6.84 1.06 -20.06
N VAL A 101 6.74 -0.08 -20.76
CA VAL A 101 6.07 -1.30 -20.29
C VAL A 101 7.00 -2.09 -19.38
N THR A 102 8.20 -2.45 -19.86
CA THR A 102 9.15 -3.29 -19.12
C THR A 102 9.79 -2.55 -17.95
N GLY A 103 9.80 -1.22 -17.95
CA GLY A 103 10.30 -0.39 -16.85
C GLY A 103 9.22 -0.04 -15.82
N ARG A 104 7.93 -0.27 -16.12
CA ARG A 104 6.79 0.08 -15.26
C ARG A 104 6.88 -0.58 -13.89
N PHE A 105 7.44 -1.78 -13.82
CA PHE A 105 7.64 -2.52 -12.56
C PHE A 105 8.43 -1.71 -11.53
N PHE A 106 9.45 -0.96 -11.95
CA PHE A 106 10.31 -0.19 -11.04
C PHE A 106 9.77 1.21 -10.72
N LYS A 107 8.55 1.54 -11.18
CA LYS A 107 7.92 2.86 -10.99
C LYS A 107 6.70 2.78 -10.08
N PRO A 108 6.32 3.88 -9.42
CA PRO A 108 5.05 3.94 -8.67
C PRO A 108 3.84 3.66 -9.56
N ARG A 109 2.81 3.06 -8.96
CA ARG A 109 1.55 2.72 -9.64
C ARG A 109 0.57 3.89 -9.63
N PRO A 110 -0.34 3.99 -10.62
CA PRO A 110 -1.51 4.87 -10.48
C PRO A 110 -2.39 4.39 -9.31
N SER A 111 -3.23 5.27 -8.78
CA SER A 111 -4.14 4.90 -7.68
C SER A 111 -5.17 3.84 -8.08
N GLU A 112 -5.56 3.82 -9.36
CA GLU A 112 -6.58 2.95 -9.91
C GLU A 112 -6.15 2.44 -11.28
N GLU A 113 -6.46 1.18 -11.57
CA GLU A 113 -6.22 0.58 -12.87
C GLU A 113 -7.44 -0.24 -13.29
N PHE A 114 -7.72 -0.30 -14.59
CA PHE A 114 -8.78 -1.11 -15.16
C PHE A 114 -8.30 -1.77 -16.45
N TYR A 115 -8.49 -3.08 -16.55
CA TYR A 115 -7.99 -3.89 -17.66
C TYR A 115 -9.09 -4.80 -18.21
N ASP A 116 -9.20 -4.89 -19.54
CA ASP A 116 -9.89 -5.97 -20.23
C ASP A 116 -8.93 -7.16 -20.38
N ASN A 117 -9.01 -8.14 -19.47
CA ASN A 117 -8.07 -9.27 -19.44
C ASN A 117 -8.19 -10.20 -20.66
N PHE A 118 -9.25 -10.06 -21.49
CA PHE A 118 -9.41 -10.86 -22.72
C PHE A 118 -8.72 -10.19 -23.90
N LYS A 119 -8.93 -8.89 -24.08
CA LYS A 119 -8.27 -8.13 -25.16
C LYS A 119 -6.81 -7.83 -24.85
N ASP A 120 -6.50 -7.61 -23.56
CA ASP A 120 -5.17 -7.32 -23.05
C ASP A 120 -4.79 -8.35 -21.97
N PHE A 121 -4.41 -9.53 -22.42
CA PHE A 121 -3.97 -10.62 -21.53
C PHE A 121 -2.81 -10.22 -20.60
N HIS A 122 -1.97 -9.27 -21.04
CA HIS A 122 -0.79 -8.82 -20.31
C HIS A 122 -1.07 -7.65 -19.34
N ASN A 123 -2.28 -7.09 -19.34
CA ASN A 123 -2.68 -5.95 -18.52
C ASN A 123 -1.68 -4.78 -18.65
N ILE A 124 -1.38 -4.41 -19.89
CA ILE A 124 -0.51 -3.30 -20.25
C ILE A 124 -1.32 -2.00 -20.37
N ASP A 125 -2.48 -2.05 -21.01
CA ASP A 125 -3.32 -0.88 -21.34
C ASP A 125 -4.30 -0.57 -20.21
N ASN A 126 -3.96 0.42 -19.38
CA ASN A 126 -4.83 0.85 -18.28
C ASN A 126 -5.97 1.74 -18.82
N GLN A 127 -7.18 1.18 -18.89
CA GLN A 127 -8.39 1.80 -19.44
C GLN A 127 -9.25 2.51 -18.38
N ILE A 128 -8.67 2.89 -17.23
CA ILE A 128 -9.41 3.52 -16.12
C ILE A 128 -10.13 4.82 -16.52
N ASP A 129 -9.58 5.56 -17.48
CA ASP A 129 -10.11 6.84 -17.97
C ASP A 129 -10.97 6.68 -19.25
N ASP A 130 -11.15 5.47 -19.76
CA ASP A 130 -11.93 5.23 -20.98
C ASP A 130 -13.43 5.46 -20.71
N PRO A 131 -14.10 6.39 -21.42
CA PRO A 131 -15.52 6.67 -21.25
C PRO A 131 -16.42 5.44 -21.53
N LEU A 132 -16.01 4.53 -22.41
CA LEU A 132 -16.80 3.34 -22.77
C LEU A 132 -16.90 2.33 -21.62
N HIS A 133 -15.92 2.31 -20.72
CA HIS A 133 -15.84 1.34 -19.63
C HIS A 133 -16.37 1.87 -18.28
N GLN A 134 -16.78 3.15 -18.19
CA GLN A 134 -17.12 3.79 -16.91
C GLN A 134 -18.27 3.10 -16.15
N THR A 135 -19.26 2.54 -16.87
CA THR A 135 -20.34 1.76 -16.25
C THR A 135 -19.80 0.52 -15.54
N LYS A 136 -18.93 -0.25 -16.21
CA LYS A 136 -18.31 -1.46 -15.66
C LYS A 136 -17.32 -1.13 -14.55
N ILE A 137 -16.53 -0.06 -14.70
CA ILE A 137 -15.65 0.44 -13.64
C ILE A 137 -16.45 0.78 -12.38
N LYS A 138 -17.59 1.48 -12.50
CA LYS A 138 -18.46 1.83 -11.37
C LYS A 138 -19.03 0.59 -10.68
N GLU A 139 -19.43 -0.42 -11.46
CA GLU A 139 -19.89 -1.72 -10.95
C GLU A 139 -18.81 -2.41 -10.11
N LEU A 140 -17.60 -2.59 -10.67
CA LEU A 140 -16.50 -3.27 -9.96
C LEU A 140 -15.99 -2.48 -8.75
N LYS A 141 -15.99 -1.14 -8.80
CA LYS A 141 -15.72 -0.28 -7.63
C LYS A 141 -16.73 -0.51 -6.51
N LYS A 142 -18.02 -0.58 -6.85
CA LYS A 142 -19.10 -0.82 -5.88
C LYS A 142 -18.96 -2.21 -5.26
N GLU A 143 -18.69 -3.22 -6.08
CA GLU A 143 -18.50 -4.59 -5.58
C GLU A 143 -17.23 -4.72 -4.74
N LEU A 144 -16.13 -4.08 -5.12
CA LEU A 144 -14.92 -4.01 -4.30
C LEU A 144 -15.24 -3.48 -2.91
N ARG A 145 -15.89 -2.31 -2.85
CA ARG A 145 -16.27 -1.69 -1.58
C ARG A 145 -17.16 -2.60 -0.75
N ARG A 146 -18.16 -3.26 -1.37
CA ARG A 146 -19.06 -4.20 -0.70
C ARG A 146 -18.29 -5.36 -0.05
N GLN A 147 -17.31 -5.91 -0.75
CA GLN A 147 -16.49 -7.02 -0.24
C GLN A 147 -15.55 -6.58 0.88
N GLN A 148 -14.94 -5.39 0.76
CA GLN A 148 -14.12 -4.82 1.83
C GLN A 148 -14.93 -4.62 3.12
N LEU A 149 -16.15 -4.09 3.01
CA LEU A 149 -17.06 -3.94 4.15
C LEU A 149 -17.50 -5.29 4.72
N LYS A 150 -17.91 -6.23 3.86
CA LYS A 150 -18.34 -7.57 4.27
C LYS A 150 -17.26 -8.32 5.06
N TYR A 151 -16.01 -8.18 4.65
CA TYR A 151 -14.88 -8.91 5.24
C TYR A 151 -14.06 -8.08 6.23
N PHE A 152 -14.52 -6.89 6.61
CA PHE A 152 -13.88 -6.03 7.59
C PHE A 152 -12.40 -5.77 7.24
N ASP A 153 -12.16 -5.31 6.00
CA ASP A 153 -10.81 -5.08 5.47
C ASP A 153 -9.95 -4.23 6.41
N SER A 154 -8.94 -4.85 7.00
CA SER A 154 -8.05 -4.23 7.99
C SER A 154 -6.97 -3.34 7.38
N GLY A 155 -6.83 -3.35 6.04
CA GLY A 155 -5.72 -2.71 5.33
C GLY A 155 -5.84 -1.20 5.16
N LEU A 156 -6.89 -0.57 5.69
CA LEU A 156 -7.06 0.89 5.68
C LEU A 156 -6.33 1.56 6.85
N MET A 157 -5.84 0.78 7.81
CA MET A 157 -4.96 1.22 8.89
C MET A 157 -3.59 0.57 8.69
N PRO A 158 -2.50 1.34 8.73
CA PRO A 158 -1.17 0.81 8.50
C PRO A 158 -0.74 -0.11 9.67
N GLU A 159 0.21 -1.00 9.40
CA GLU A 159 0.46 -2.19 10.23
C GLU A 159 1.01 -1.88 11.61
N GLU A 160 1.97 -0.95 11.74
CA GLU A 160 2.54 -0.54 13.03
C GLU A 160 1.47 0.10 13.90
N MET A 161 0.69 1.02 13.33
CA MET A 161 -0.47 1.62 14.00
C MET A 161 -1.47 0.57 14.48
N ARG A 162 -1.87 -0.36 13.61
CA ARG A 162 -2.80 -1.43 13.96
C ARG A 162 -2.24 -2.32 15.07
N ASN A 163 -0.97 -2.72 14.98
CA ASN A 163 -0.32 -3.58 15.96
C ASN A 163 -0.20 -2.89 17.33
N ARG A 164 0.10 -1.58 17.37
CA ARG A 164 0.10 -0.79 18.60
C ARG A 164 -1.30 -0.72 19.23
N ILE A 165 -2.31 -0.35 18.45
CA ILE A 165 -3.68 -0.16 18.96
C ILE A 165 -4.26 -1.46 19.51
N ILE A 166 -4.10 -2.60 18.81
CA ILE A 166 -4.61 -3.89 19.32
C ILE A 166 -3.92 -4.32 20.62
N LYS A 167 -2.63 -3.99 20.78
CA LYS A 167 -1.87 -4.27 22.00
C LYS A 167 -2.34 -3.39 23.15
N GLU A 168 -2.49 -2.08 22.93
CA GLU A 168 -3.00 -1.13 23.92
C GLU A 168 -4.42 -1.49 24.38
N LYS A 169 -5.26 -1.99 23.47
CA LYS A 169 -6.65 -2.41 23.75
C LYS A 169 -6.79 -3.86 24.21
N ASN A 170 -5.68 -4.61 24.31
CA ASN A 170 -5.66 -6.04 24.64
C ASN A 170 -6.69 -6.85 23.83
N THR A 171 -6.66 -6.70 22.50
CA THR A 171 -7.62 -7.34 21.59
C THR A 171 -6.92 -7.99 20.39
N THR A 172 -7.66 -8.75 19.60
CA THR A 172 -7.17 -9.30 18.33
C THR A 172 -7.53 -8.39 17.17
N VAL A 173 -6.81 -8.48 16.05
CA VAL A 173 -7.21 -7.79 14.81
C VAL A 173 -8.63 -8.16 14.41
N TYR A 174 -9.01 -9.45 14.55
CA TYR A 174 -10.33 -9.95 14.18
C TYR A 174 -11.46 -9.21 14.90
N ALA A 175 -11.35 -9.08 16.22
CA ALA A 175 -12.35 -8.39 17.04
C ALA A 175 -12.30 -6.87 16.82
N PHE A 176 -11.10 -6.29 16.74
CA PHE A 176 -10.89 -4.87 16.53
C PHE A 176 -11.58 -4.36 15.25
N VAL A 177 -11.37 -5.01 14.10
CA VAL A 177 -11.94 -4.53 12.82
C VAL A 177 -13.44 -4.76 12.66
N ARG A 178 -14.04 -5.56 13.56
CA ARG A 178 -15.47 -5.86 13.59
C ARG A 178 -16.25 -4.95 14.53
N ASP A 179 -15.57 -4.14 15.33
CA ASP A 179 -16.21 -3.13 16.16
C ASP A 179 -16.24 -1.78 15.39
N PRO A 180 -17.41 -1.31 14.92
CA PRO A 180 -17.52 -0.08 14.14
C PRO A 180 -17.18 1.18 14.96
N LYS A 181 -17.14 1.11 16.29
CA LYS A 181 -16.69 2.22 17.15
C LYS A 181 -15.16 2.33 17.16
N LEU A 182 -14.46 1.19 17.05
CA LEU A 182 -13.00 1.15 17.05
C LEU A 182 -12.41 1.23 15.64
N TYR A 183 -13.14 0.73 14.64
CA TYR A 183 -12.70 0.66 13.26
C TYR A 183 -13.86 1.00 12.29
N PRO A 184 -14.22 2.29 12.15
CA PRO A 184 -15.27 2.75 11.25
C PRO A 184 -14.86 2.62 9.77
N LEU A 185 -14.75 1.39 9.26
CA LEU A 185 -14.18 1.05 7.95
C LEU A 185 -14.80 1.82 6.78
N ALA A 186 -16.11 2.05 6.78
CA ALA A 186 -16.76 2.83 5.72
C ALA A 186 -16.19 4.25 5.61
N GLN A 187 -15.94 4.91 6.74
CA GLN A 187 -15.33 6.24 6.78
C GLN A 187 -13.87 6.20 6.33
N TYR A 188 -13.13 5.16 6.70
CA TYR A 188 -11.74 4.98 6.25
C TYR A 188 -11.64 4.75 4.75
N LEU A 189 -12.56 3.98 4.17
CA LEU A 189 -12.67 3.82 2.72
C LEU A 189 -12.97 5.16 2.04
N ASP A 190 -13.93 5.95 2.55
CA ASP A 190 -14.26 7.26 1.98
C ASP A 190 -13.07 8.23 2.01
N TYR A 191 -12.34 8.24 3.11
CA TYR A 191 -11.22 9.15 3.30
C TYR A 191 -9.98 8.72 2.50
N ALA A 192 -9.72 7.41 2.40
CA ALA A 192 -8.71 6.85 1.50
C ALA A 192 -9.04 7.18 0.04
N ASP A 193 -10.30 7.04 -0.37
CA ASP A 193 -10.74 7.35 -1.73
C ASP A 193 -10.51 8.83 -2.06
N LEU A 194 -10.80 9.73 -1.12
CA LEU A 194 -10.51 11.15 -1.25
C LEU A 194 -9.00 11.41 -1.45
N ALA A 195 -8.15 10.80 -0.62
CA ALA A 195 -6.68 10.90 -0.70
C ALA A 195 -6.13 10.41 -2.04
N LEU A 196 -6.64 9.27 -2.52
CA LEU A 196 -6.18 8.61 -3.73
C LEU A 196 -6.60 9.33 -5.02
N THR A 197 -7.53 10.29 -4.98
CA THR A 197 -7.90 11.11 -6.14
C THR A 197 -6.79 12.03 -6.64
N ARG A 198 -5.80 12.38 -5.80
CA ARG A 198 -4.71 13.32 -6.10
C ARG A 198 -5.16 14.71 -6.58
N LYS A 199 -6.39 15.13 -6.24
CA LYS A 199 -6.93 16.42 -6.68
C LYS A 199 -6.52 17.54 -5.73
N LYS A 200 -5.83 18.57 -6.23
CA LYS A 200 -5.41 19.77 -5.48
C LYS A 200 -6.55 20.42 -4.67
N LYS A 201 -7.79 20.38 -5.17
CA LYS A 201 -8.96 20.93 -4.47
C LYS A 201 -9.19 20.34 -3.07
N ASN A 202 -8.66 19.14 -2.80
CA ASN A 202 -8.80 18.45 -1.53
C ASN A 202 -7.74 18.86 -0.49
N LEU A 203 -6.77 19.73 -0.84
CA LEU A 203 -5.68 20.14 0.04
C LEU A 203 -6.18 20.64 1.41
N LYS A 204 -7.20 21.50 1.41
CA LYS A 204 -7.77 22.05 2.66
C LYS A 204 -8.37 20.96 3.54
N SER A 205 -9.00 19.95 2.94
CA SER A 205 -9.57 18.82 3.66
C SER A 205 -8.49 17.98 4.35
N PHE A 206 -7.36 17.74 3.68
CA PHE A 206 -6.23 17.01 4.28
C PHE A 206 -5.51 17.84 5.34
N ALA A 207 -5.28 19.13 5.10
CA ALA A 207 -4.66 20.01 6.11
C ALA A 207 -5.49 20.06 7.41
N LYS A 208 -6.83 20.09 7.31
CA LYS A 208 -7.72 19.95 8.47
C LYS A 208 -7.61 18.55 9.10
N GLY A 209 -7.59 17.50 8.29
CA GLY A 209 -7.53 16.11 8.76
C GLY A 209 -6.24 15.73 9.47
N LEU A 210 -5.13 16.47 9.28
CA LEU A 210 -3.91 16.31 10.08
C LEU A 210 -4.11 16.56 11.58
N MET A 211 -5.18 17.26 11.97
CA MET A 211 -5.51 17.58 13.37
C MET A 211 -6.68 16.74 13.89
N ASP A 212 -7.15 15.74 13.14
CA ASP A 212 -8.25 14.86 13.57
C ASP A 212 -7.81 13.98 14.74
N GLU A 213 -8.71 13.65 15.66
CA GLU A 213 -8.42 12.77 16.81
C GLU A 213 -8.15 11.33 16.34
N ASP A 214 -8.74 10.92 15.22
CA ASP A 214 -8.55 9.59 14.65
C ASP A 214 -7.20 9.49 13.90
N PRO A 215 -6.26 8.65 14.36
CA PRO A 215 -4.95 8.50 13.73
C PRO A 215 -5.03 7.97 12.29
N VAL A 216 -6.06 7.21 11.93
CA VAL A 216 -6.24 6.71 10.56
C VAL A 216 -6.57 7.85 9.61
N LYS A 217 -7.39 8.83 10.05
CA LYS A 217 -7.67 10.04 9.26
C LYS A 217 -6.42 10.92 9.14
N ARG A 218 -5.63 11.06 10.20
CA ARG A 218 -4.33 11.76 10.13
C ARG A 218 -3.39 11.08 9.13
N TYR A 219 -3.26 9.76 9.17
CA TYR A 219 -2.48 8.97 8.21
C TYR A 219 -2.93 9.23 6.77
N TRP A 220 -4.22 9.06 6.46
CA TRP A 220 -4.73 9.30 5.11
C TRP A 220 -4.64 10.76 4.66
N SER A 221 -4.66 11.72 5.61
CA SER A 221 -4.38 13.14 5.32
C SER A 221 -2.94 13.35 4.89
N VAL A 222 -1.98 12.74 5.59
CA VAL A 222 -0.57 12.75 5.21
C VAL A 222 -0.37 12.11 3.84
N ILE A 223 -0.98 10.95 3.57
CA ILE A 223 -0.92 10.30 2.25
C ILE A 223 -1.53 11.20 1.18
N GLY A 224 -2.69 11.82 1.44
CA GLY A 224 -3.31 12.76 0.52
C GLY A 224 -2.39 13.93 0.16
N LEU A 225 -1.74 14.54 1.16
CA LEU A 225 -0.77 15.63 0.95
C LEU A 225 0.50 15.16 0.24
N LEU A 226 1.03 13.98 0.59
CA LEU A 226 2.17 13.36 -0.10
C LEU A 226 1.90 13.22 -1.60
N LEU A 227 0.71 12.74 -1.97
CA LEU A 227 0.31 12.54 -3.36
C LEU A 227 0.03 13.84 -4.13
N LEU A 228 -0.10 14.98 -3.45
CA LEU A 228 -0.15 16.31 -4.08
C LEU A 228 1.24 16.89 -4.39
N GLU A 229 2.31 16.27 -3.88
CA GLU A 229 3.70 16.70 -4.07
C GLU A 229 3.90 18.21 -3.86
N LYS A 230 4.46 18.94 -4.84
CA LYS A 230 4.70 20.39 -4.76
C LYS A 230 3.44 21.20 -4.48
N HIS A 231 2.25 20.69 -4.85
CA HIS A 231 1.00 21.39 -4.56
C HIS A 231 0.63 21.38 -3.08
N ALA A 232 1.23 20.49 -2.26
CA ALA A 232 1.07 20.48 -0.81
C ALA A 232 1.90 21.54 -0.07
N LYS A 233 2.69 22.38 -0.78
CA LYS A 233 3.49 23.46 -0.17
C LYS A 233 2.72 24.32 0.85
N PRO A 234 1.46 24.72 0.62
CA PRO A 234 0.69 25.49 1.61
C PRO A 234 0.42 24.76 2.94
N ALA A 235 0.53 23.43 2.98
CA ALA A 235 0.23 22.60 4.14
C ALA A 235 1.49 22.16 4.92
N ILE A 236 2.68 22.70 4.59
CA ILE A 236 3.94 22.28 5.23
C ILE A 236 3.94 22.61 6.73
N SER A 237 3.37 23.75 7.14
CA SER A 237 3.29 24.13 8.56
C SER A 237 2.48 23.09 9.35
N GLU A 238 1.37 22.63 8.80
CA GLU A 238 0.52 21.58 9.38
C GLU A 238 1.21 20.22 9.36
N LEU A 239 1.89 19.85 8.27
CA LEU A 239 2.66 18.60 8.19
C LEU A 239 3.76 18.53 9.26
N LYS A 240 4.41 19.65 9.58
CA LYS A 240 5.41 19.69 10.66
C LYS A 240 4.82 19.36 12.03
N LYS A 241 3.54 19.67 12.28
CA LYS A 241 2.87 19.39 13.55
C LYS A 241 2.69 17.89 13.80
N VAL A 242 2.53 17.09 12.74
CA VAL A 242 2.34 15.62 12.86
C VAL A 242 3.67 14.83 12.86
N LEU A 243 4.83 15.50 12.83
CA LEU A 243 6.12 14.83 13.01
C LEU A 243 6.33 14.31 14.44
N GLY A 244 5.57 14.82 15.41
CA GLY A 244 5.52 14.29 16.78
C GLY A 244 4.46 13.21 17.01
N ASP A 245 3.78 12.75 15.95
CA ASP A 245 2.81 11.65 16.04
C ASP A 245 3.52 10.28 16.17
N ARG A 246 2.80 9.18 15.96
CA ARG A 246 3.29 7.81 16.15
C ARG A 246 3.24 6.98 14.87
N ASP A 247 3.85 5.80 14.94
CA ASP A 247 3.77 4.75 13.93
C ASP A 247 4.31 5.24 12.57
N GLU A 248 3.58 5.03 11.47
CA GLU A 248 4.02 5.41 10.12
C GLU A 248 3.85 6.90 9.79
N ILE A 249 3.05 7.64 10.58
CA ILE A 249 2.65 9.03 10.28
C ILE A 249 3.87 9.97 10.16
N PRO A 250 4.80 10.04 11.13
CA PRO A 250 5.94 10.96 11.06
C PRO A 250 6.83 10.72 9.84
N ALA A 251 7.07 9.45 9.50
CA ALA A 251 7.89 9.07 8.36
C ALA A 251 7.27 9.55 7.04
N PHE A 252 5.98 9.27 6.80
CA PHE A 252 5.29 9.76 5.61
C PHE A 252 5.13 11.28 5.60
N ALA A 253 4.93 11.93 6.75
CA ALA A 253 4.82 13.38 6.85
C ALA A 253 6.15 14.06 6.47
N SER A 254 7.28 13.53 6.94
CA SER A 254 8.60 14.02 6.53
C SER A 254 8.79 13.91 5.01
N TRP A 255 8.35 12.81 4.41
CA TRP A 255 8.45 12.62 2.96
C TRP A 255 7.50 13.53 2.18
N ALA A 256 6.30 13.79 2.71
CA ALA A 256 5.39 14.79 2.15
C ALA A 256 6.01 16.19 2.17
N ILE A 257 6.66 16.60 3.28
CA ILE A 257 7.37 17.88 3.39
C ILE A 257 8.51 17.96 2.36
N TYR A 258 9.27 16.88 2.20
CA TYR A 258 10.32 16.78 1.18
C TYR A 258 9.77 17.02 -0.23
N LYS A 259 8.68 16.31 -0.60
CA LYS A 259 8.03 16.41 -1.92
C LYS A 259 7.35 17.76 -2.14
N ALA A 260 6.86 18.40 -1.07
CA ALA A 260 6.24 19.72 -1.09
C ALA A 260 7.26 20.87 -1.29
N GLY A 261 8.55 20.62 -1.05
CA GLY A 261 9.65 21.52 -1.41
C GLY A 261 10.58 21.94 -0.28
N GLU A 262 10.30 21.57 0.98
CA GLU A 262 11.17 21.87 2.13
C GLU A 262 12.17 20.72 2.38
N LYS A 263 13.03 20.47 1.39
CA LYS A 263 13.96 19.33 1.39
C LYS A 263 14.91 19.32 2.57
N THR A 264 15.65 20.42 2.81
CA THR A 264 16.67 20.50 3.87
C THR A 264 16.12 20.17 5.25
N PHE A 265 14.91 20.68 5.56
CA PHE A 265 14.24 20.39 6.82
C PHE A 265 13.86 18.92 6.94
N ALA A 266 13.19 18.37 5.90
CA ALA A 266 12.77 16.98 5.89
C ALA A 266 13.96 16.01 5.97
N GLU A 267 15.02 16.28 5.20
CA GLU A 267 16.27 15.53 5.18
C GLU A 267 16.92 15.48 6.56
N LYS A 268 17.03 16.62 7.24
CA LYS A 268 17.57 16.70 8.60
C LYS A 268 16.74 15.84 9.57
N TRP A 269 15.42 16.00 9.54
CA TRP A 269 14.52 15.26 10.41
C TRP A 269 14.61 13.74 10.16
N MET A 270 14.59 13.31 8.88
CA MET A 270 14.68 11.89 8.52
C MET A 270 15.99 11.25 9.01
N LEU A 271 17.11 11.96 8.88
CA LEU A 271 18.42 11.50 9.34
C LEU A 271 18.45 11.33 10.86
N GLU A 272 17.95 12.33 11.61
CA GLU A 272 17.85 12.26 13.06
C GLU A 272 16.97 11.08 13.50
N ALA A 273 15.79 10.93 12.88
CA ALA A 273 14.82 9.89 13.20
C ALA A 273 15.35 8.47 12.92
N ILE A 274 15.97 8.22 11.77
CA ILE A 274 16.52 6.89 11.45
C ILE A 274 17.75 6.57 12.31
N THR A 275 18.54 7.57 12.70
CA THR A 275 19.71 7.37 13.56
C THR A 275 19.30 7.00 14.99
N GLN A 276 18.22 7.59 15.49
CA GLN A 276 17.67 7.27 16.81
C GLN A 276 16.93 5.92 16.82
N ASN A 277 16.27 5.56 15.73
CA ASN A 277 15.58 4.29 15.56
C ASN A 277 15.94 3.61 14.22
N PRO A 278 17.10 2.93 14.14
CA PRO A 278 17.54 2.26 12.91
C PRO A 278 16.63 1.11 12.45
N GLY A 279 15.70 0.68 13.31
CA GLY A 279 14.68 -0.32 13.00
C GLY A 279 13.43 0.22 12.32
N ASN A 280 13.32 1.54 12.08
CA ASN A 280 12.17 2.16 11.44
C ASN A 280 12.03 1.70 9.97
N LYS A 281 11.12 0.74 9.74
CA LYS A 281 10.91 0.12 8.42
C LYS A 281 10.27 1.09 7.43
N THR A 282 9.43 2.00 7.90
CA THR A 282 8.75 2.98 7.05
C THR A 282 9.75 3.98 6.47
N LEU A 283 10.64 4.52 7.29
CA LEU A 283 11.72 5.39 6.81
C LEU A 283 12.70 4.65 5.89
N ALA A 284 13.08 3.41 6.22
CA ALA A 284 13.96 2.62 5.36
C ALA A 284 13.33 2.35 3.97
N ASN A 285 12.02 2.05 3.93
CA ASN A 285 11.28 1.96 2.67
C ASN A 285 11.26 3.29 1.91
N ILE A 286 10.97 4.41 2.59
CA ILE A 286 10.97 5.75 1.98
C ILE A 286 12.33 6.09 1.37
N PHE A 287 13.44 5.82 2.06
CA PHE A 287 14.77 6.06 1.50
C PHE A 287 15.02 5.27 0.21
N ASP A 288 14.58 4.01 0.16
CA ASP A 288 14.69 3.21 -1.06
C ASP A 288 13.81 3.77 -2.19
N TRP A 289 12.58 4.19 -1.88
CA TRP A 289 11.66 4.79 -2.87
C TRP A 289 12.11 6.17 -3.36
N MET A 290 12.88 6.91 -2.56
CA MET A 290 13.52 8.16 -2.98
C MET A 290 14.63 7.92 -4.01
N GLY A 291 15.16 6.70 -4.14
CA GLY A 291 16.25 6.37 -5.04
C GLY A 291 17.48 7.24 -4.77
N THR A 292 18.11 7.77 -5.82
CA THR A 292 19.33 8.59 -5.70
C THR A 292 19.17 9.81 -4.79
N ALA A 293 17.95 10.31 -4.58
CA ALA A 293 17.69 11.45 -3.71
C ALA A 293 17.93 11.16 -2.22
N SER A 294 17.99 9.90 -1.78
CA SER A 294 18.31 9.54 -0.40
C SER A 294 19.79 9.20 -0.17
N HIS A 295 20.61 9.06 -1.23
CA HIS A 295 21.98 8.57 -1.09
C HIS A 295 22.84 9.45 -0.16
N SER A 296 22.70 10.78 -0.27
CA SER A 296 23.42 11.72 0.61
C SER A 296 22.98 11.65 2.07
N LEU A 297 21.76 11.19 2.35
CA LEU A 297 21.26 10.94 3.70
C LEU A 297 21.78 9.61 4.23
N LEU A 298 21.71 8.56 3.42
CA LEU A 298 22.17 7.22 3.77
C LEU A 298 23.66 7.22 4.13
N ALA A 299 24.48 7.96 3.38
CA ALA A 299 25.91 8.14 3.64
C ALA A 299 26.24 8.85 4.98
N LYS A 300 25.27 9.57 5.56
CA LYS A 300 25.45 10.28 6.84
C LYS A 300 25.03 9.46 8.05
N ILE A 301 24.45 8.27 7.85
CA ILE A 301 24.06 7.41 8.97
C ILE A 301 25.33 6.81 9.58
N PRO A 302 25.63 7.05 10.87
CA PRO A 302 26.84 6.52 11.50
C PRO A 302 26.91 4.99 11.41
N GLY A 303 28.08 4.44 11.08
CA GLY A 303 28.25 3.01 10.87
C GLY A 303 27.89 2.15 12.10
N ASP A 304 28.13 2.65 13.31
CA ASP A 304 27.77 2.01 14.58
C ASP A 304 26.26 1.97 14.84
N LYS A 305 25.50 2.85 14.17
CA LYS A 305 24.03 2.90 14.24
C LYS A 305 23.36 2.03 13.19
N LEU A 306 24.09 1.55 12.19
CA LEU A 306 23.52 0.65 11.19
C LEU A 306 23.29 -0.74 11.77
N PRO A 307 22.10 -1.34 11.56
CA PRO A 307 21.87 -2.71 11.97
C PRO A 307 22.75 -3.68 11.15
N GLN A 308 23.15 -4.79 11.76
CA GLN A 308 23.95 -5.83 11.09
C GLN A 308 23.18 -6.52 9.94
N LYS A 309 21.85 -6.57 10.04
CA LYS A 309 20.94 -7.16 9.07
C LYS A 309 19.61 -6.42 9.03
N GLY A 310 18.86 -6.60 7.94
CA GLY A 310 17.50 -6.07 7.78
C GLY A 310 17.43 -4.90 6.81
N LEU A 311 16.21 -4.38 6.63
CA LEU A 311 15.87 -3.49 5.52
C LEU A 311 16.80 -2.28 5.38
N LEU A 312 17.08 -1.54 6.46
CA LEU A 312 17.95 -0.35 6.37
C LEU A 312 19.36 -0.72 5.88
N LYS A 313 19.92 -1.84 6.35
CA LYS A 313 21.25 -2.31 5.92
C LYS A 313 21.26 -2.66 4.43
N ASP A 314 20.20 -3.32 3.97
CA ASP A 314 20.05 -3.69 2.56
C ASP A 314 19.91 -2.47 1.66
N VAL A 315 19.16 -1.45 2.11
CA VAL A 315 18.99 -0.17 1.41
C VAL A 315 20.31 0.59 1.31
N VAL A 316 21.05 0.73 2.42
CA VAL A 316 22.38 1.37 2.42
C VAL A 316 23.33 0.64 1.47
N LYS A 317 23.43 -0.69 1.59
CA LYS A 317 24.30 -1.51 0.74
C LYS A 317 23.98 -1.35 -0.74
N ARG A 318 22.70 -1.32 -1.11
CA ARG A 318 22.24 -1.15 -2.51
C ARG A 318 22.51 0.24 -3.06
N SER A 319 22.45 1.27 -2.22
CA SER A 319 22.71 2.65 -2.66
C SER A 319 24.17 2.87 -3.09
N GLY A 320 25.09 1.95 -2.74
CA GLY A 320 26.50 2.03 -3.09
C GLY A 320 27.28 3.09 -2.33
N VAL A 321 26.65 3.75 -1.34
CA VAL A 321 27.33 4.72 -0.48
C VAL A 321 28.17 3.99 0.57
N GLN A 322 29.38 4.51 0.81
CA GLN A 322 30.23 4.06 1.91
C GLN A 322 29.87 4.89 3.16
N ASN A 323 29.73 4.21 4.30
CA ASN A 323 29.45 4.81 5.61
C ASN A 323 30.66 4.71 6.52
#